data_AF-A0A418RFL4-F1
#
_entry.id   AF-A0A418RFL4-F1
#
_cell.length_a   1.000
_cell.length_b   1.000
_cell.length_c   1.000
_cell.angle_alpha   90.00
_cell.angle_beta   90.00
_cell.angle_gamma   90.00
#
_symmetry.space_group_name_H-M   'P 1'
#
loop_
_entity.id
_entity.type
_entity.pdbx_description
1 polymer ?
#
loop_
_entity_poly.entity_id
_entity_poly.type
_entity_poly.pdbx_seq_one_letter_code
_entity_poly.pdbx_strand_id
1 'polypeptide(L)'
;MKAPVFIKKSCFAILAVTLMALLVVGCSDDKEKITKAAPPVKAVFNPFDHSKDGVVTPTEKHKFEDAFAAQCVARETKNSVNKDIDAENAAKPCGCIAHLMVKDLTDEEVEKYLTEHENPRSLQIKFDAAAYHCTQATVPNKGFTVFNTPKPKEEKSFFSKLF
;
A
#
# COMPACT_ATOMS: atom_id res chain seq x y z
N MET A 1 -45.92 13.24 38.98
CA MET A 1 -44.64 12.51 39.12
C MET A 1 -44.39 11.73 37.83
N LYS A 2 -43.52 12.27 36.95
CA LYS A 2 -42.29 11.67 36.38
C LYS A 2 -42.49 10.35 35.62
N ALA A 3 -42.56 10.45 34.29
CA ALA A 3 -42.34 9.34 33.37
C ALA A 3 -40.90 8.81 33.53
N PRO A 4 -40.67 7.48 33.49
CA PRO A 4 -39.34 6.91 33.68
C PRO A 4 -38.45 7.18 32.45
N VAL A 5 -37.35 7.89 32.71
CA VAL A 5 -36.28 8.30 31.77
C VAL A 5 -35.40 7.11 31.32
N PHE A 6 -35.87 5.86 31.45
CA PHE A 6 -35.06 4.66 31.24
C PHE A 6 -35.21 4.00 29.86
N ILE A 7 -36.10 4.51 29.00
CA ILE A 7 -36.39 3.91 27.68
C ILE A 7 -35.45 4.44 26.57
N LYS A 8 -34.83 5.63 26.76
CA LYS A 8 -33.98 6.26 25.73
C LYS A 8 -32.63 5.60 25.51
N LYS A 9 -32.09 4.84 26.48
CA LYS A 9 -30.77 4.21 26.36
C LYS A 9 -30.82 2.76 25.87
N SER A 10 -31.96 2.10 25.95
CA SER A 10 -32.09 0.67 25.58
C SER A 10 -32.33 0.44 24.09
N CYS A 11 -32.95 1.40 23.37
CA CYS A 11 -33.17 1.27 21.93
C CYS A 11 -31.92 1.50 21.07
N PHE A 12 -30.92 2.23 21.59
CA PHE A 12 -29.68 2.52 20.84
C PHE A 12 -28.71 1.34 20.80
N ALA A 13 -28.71 0.49 21.83
CA ALA A 13 -27.83 -0.67 21.90
C ALA A 13 -28.27 -1.79 20.94
N ILE A 14 -29.58 -1.92 20.70
CA ILE A 14 -30.13 -2.97 19.82
C ILE A 14 -29.93 -2.60 18.34
N LEU A 15 -30.01 -1.31 17.99
CA LEU A 15 -29.77 -0.82 16.62
C LEU A 15 -28.30 -0.98 16.19
N ALA A 16 -27.36 -0.90 17.13
CA ALA A 16 -25.93 -1.01 16.84
C ALA A 16 -25.49 -2.45 16.49
N VAL A 17 -26.19 -3.48 17.01
CA VAL A 17 -25.87 -4.89 16.76
C VAL A 17 -26.42 -5.35 15.40
N THR A 18 -27.58 -4.87 14.98
CA THR A 18 -28.14 -5.18 13.65
C THR A 18 -27.39 -4.53 12.50
N LEU A 19 -26.71 -3.40 12.72
CA LEU A 19 -25.89 -2.75 11.69
C LEU A 19 -24.55 -3.49 11.42
N MET A 20 -24.01 -4.24 12.38
CA MET A 20 -22.80 -5.05 12.15
C MET A 20 -23.07 -6.31 11.30
N ALA A 21 -24.28 -6.85 11.30
CA ALA A 21 -24.62 -8.05 10.51
C ALA A 21 -24.71 -7.79 8.99
N LEU A 22 -24.81 -6.52 8.57
CA LEU A 22 -24.87 -6.12 7.15
C LEU A 22 -23.49 -5.86 6.51
N LEU A 23 -22.40 -5.91 7.28
CA LEU A 23 -21.04 -5.71 6.77
C LEU A 23 -20.32 -7.01 6.38
N VAL A 24 -21.01 -8.16 6.45
CA VAL A 24 -20.49 -9.47 6.03
C VAL A 24 -20.99 -9.89 4.63
N VAL A 25 -21.82 -9.08 3.96
CA VAL A 25 -22.09 -9.24 2.51
C VAL A 25 -21.06 -8.45 1.71
N GLY A 26 -19.86 -9.02 1.65
CA GLY A 26 -18.72 -8.56 0.87
C GLY A 26 -18.03 -9.72 0.14
N CYS A 27 -18.79 -10.48 -0.67
CA CYS A 27 -18.31 -11.20 -1.87
C CYS A 27 -19.46 -11.99 -2.50
N SER A 28 -20.01 -11.45 -3.60
CA SER A 28 -20.52 -12.14 -4.80
C SER A 28 -21.63 -11.29 -5.41
N ASP A 29 -21.34 -10.67 -6.56
CA ASP A 29 -22.31 -9.99 -7.40
C ASP A 29 -23.27 -11.04 -7.98
N ASP A 30 -24.30 -11.44 -7.22
CA ASP A 30 -25.39 -12.27 -7.72
C ASP A 30 -26.47 -11.37 -8.31
N LYS A 31 -26.28 -10.96 -9.57
CA LYS A 31 -27.35 -10.41 -10.40
C LYS A 31 -28.20 -11.54 -10.96
N GLU A 32 -29.26 -11.91 -10.25
CA GLU A 32 -30.38 -12.63 -10.88
C GLU A 32 -31.26 -11.66 -11.68
N LYS A 33 -31.16 -11.77 -13.02
CA LYS A 33 -32.28 -11.53 -13.95
C LYS A 33 -32.20 -12.48 -15.15
N ILE A 34 -33.05 -13.51 -15.10
CA ILE A 34 -33.89 -14.04 -16.18
C ILE A 34 -33.20 -14.73 -17.40
N THR A 35 -33.78 -15.90 -17.71
CA THR A 35 -33.87 -16.64 -18.99
C THR A 35 -32.81 -17.69 -19.37
N LYS A 36 -33.34 -18.91 -19.48
CA LYS A 36 -32.87 -20.06 -20.27
C LYS A 36 -32.30 -19.63 -21.63
N ALA A 37 -31.05 -20.01 -21.89
CA ALA A 37 -30.56 -20.62 -23.14
C ALA A 37 -29.05 -20.84 -22.97
N ALA A 38 -28.58 -22.09 -23.09
CA ALA A 38 -27.15 -22.39 -23.11
C ALA A 38 -26.52 -21.82 -24.41
N PRO A 39 -25.46 -20.98 -24.33
CA PRO A 39 -24.59 -20.67 -25.45
C PRO A 39 -23.25 -21.43 -25.33
N PRO A 40 -22.44 -21.49 -26.41
CA PRO A 40 -21.37 -22.48 -26.56
C PRO A 40 -20.26 -22.24 -25.55
N VAL A 41 -19.51 -23.32 -25.23
CA VAL A 41 -18.34 -23.34 -24.35
C VAL A 41 -17.41 -22.19 -24.68
N LYS A 42 -17.61 -21.04 -24.00
CA LYS A 42 -16.68 -19.93 -24.03
C LYS A 42 -15.47 -20.40 -23.26
N ALA A 43 -14.29 -20.20 -23.85
CA ALA A 43 -13.02 -20.50 -23.22
C ALA A 43 -13.05 -20.04 -21.77
N VAL A 44 -12.71 -20.94 -20.86
CA VAL A 44 -12.58 -20.66 -19.42
C VAL A 44 -11.68 -19.44 -19.31
N PHE A 45 -12.25 -18.30 -18.90
CA PHE A 45 -11.47 -17.12 -18.54
C PHE A 45 -10.60 -17.54 -17.36
N ASN A 46 -9.33 -17.82 -17.64
CA ASN A 46 -8.38 -18.21 -16.62
C ASN A 46 -7.64 -16.93 -16.22
N PRO A 47 -7.85 -16.41 -15.00
CA PRO A 47 -7.25 -15.14 -14.56
C PRO A 47 -5.71 -15.16 -14.52
N PHE A 48 -5.11 -16.34 -14.68
CA PHE A 48 -3.67 -16.59 -14.71
C PHE A 48 -3.15 -16.85 -16.13
N ASP A 49 -4.00 -16.77 -17.16
CA ASP A 49 -3.57 -16.94 -18.56
C ASP A 49 -3.02 -15.62 -19.11
N HIS A 50 -1.77 -15.32 -18.72
CA HIS A 50 -0.99 -14.17 -19.17
C HIS A 50 -0.48 -14.29 -20.62
N SER A 51 -0.88 -15.34 -21.36
CA SER A 51 -0.46 -15.51 -22.76
C SER A 51 -1.03 -14.45 -23.70
N LYS A 52 -2.05 -13.73 -23.25
CA LYS A 52 -2.73 -12.65 -23.97
C LYS A 52 -2.43 -11.26 -23.42
N ASP A 53 -1.63 -11.17 -22.36
CA ASP A 53 -1.17 -9.88 -21.87
C ASP A 53 -0.34 -9.28 -23.01
N GLY A 54 -0.83 -8.16 -23.56
CA GLY A 54 -0.08 -7.47 -24.59
C GLY A 54 1.27 -7.02 -24.04
N VAL A 55 2.19 -6.75 -24.94
CA VAL A 55 3.55 -6.32 -24.58
C VAL A 55 3.58 -4.80 -24.56
N VAL A 56 3.69 -4.22 -23.36
CA VAL A 56 3.82 -2.77 -23.19
C VAL A 56 5.00 -2.27 -24.01
N THR A 57 4.74 -1.33 -24.93
CA THR A 57 5.80 -0.80 -25.78
C THR A 57 6.82 -0.02 -24.94
N PRO A 58 8.11 0.05 -25.33
CA PRO A 58 9.12 0.81 -24.60
C PRO A 58 8.72 2.28 -24.38
N THR A 59 8.02 2.87 -25.35
CA THR A 59 7.51 4.25 -25.27
C THR A 59 6.46 4.41 -24.18
N GLU A 60 5.55 3.44 -24.04
CA GLU A 60 4.51 3.46 -23.00
C GLU A 60 5.10 3.23 -21.61
N LYS A 61 6.10 2.35 -21.49
CA LYS A 61 6.85 2.18 -20.24
C LYS A 61 7.48 3.49 -19.80
N HIS A 62 8.12 4.21 -20.71
CA HIS A 62 8.77 5.47 -20.36
C HIS A 62 7.76 6.55 -19.96
N LYS A 63 6.64 6.66 -20.69
CA LYS A 63 5.55 7.57 -20.33
C LYS A 63 4.95 7.24 -18.97
N PHE A 64 4.75 5.96 -18.68
CA PHE A 64 4.30 5.51 -17.37
C PHE A 64 5.31 5.89 -16.29
N GLU A 65 6.59 5.62 -16.50
CA GLU A 65 7.66 5.91 -15.53
C GLU A 65 7.68 7.40 -15.15
N ASP A 66 7.64 8.28 -16.15
CA ASP A 66 7.65 9.74 -15.95
C ASP A 66 6.37 10.21 -15.24
N ALA A 67 5.20 9.77 -15.71
CA ALA A 67 3.91 10.15 -15.13
C ALA A 67 3.77 9.63 -13.68
N PHE A 68 4.26 8.42 -13.42
CA PHE A 68 4.26 7.81 -12.10
C PHE A 68 5.20 8.52 -11.14
N ALA A 69 6.44 8.78 -11.56
CA ALA A 69 7.39 9.51 -10.74
C ALA A 69 6.86 10.91 -10.37
N ALA A 70 6.27 11.63 -11.33
CA ALA A 70 5.69 12.94 -11.09
C ALA A 70 4.52 12.90 -10.09
N GLN A 71 3.58 11.94 -10.25
CA GLN A 71 2.46 11.78 -9.33
C GLN A 71 2.92 11.39 -7.92
N CYS A 72 3.94 10.53 -7.81
CA CYS A 72 4.55 10.17 -6.55
C CYS A 72 5.13 11.40 -5.84
N VAL A 73 5.95 12.20 -6.52
CA VAL A 73 6.53 13.44 -5.94
C VAL A 73 5.43 14.42 -5.53
N ALA A 74 4.40 14.59 -6.36
CA ALA A 74 3.27 15.46 -6.04
C ALA A 74 2.50 14.99 -4.79
N ARG A 75 2.39 13.67 -4.56
CA ARG A 75 1.75 13.10 -3.37
C ARG A 75 2.60 13.35 -2.12
N GLU A 76 3.90 13.08 -2.18
CA GLU A 76 4.80 13.25 -1.04
C GLU A 76 4.90 14.73 -0.61
N THR A 77 4.88 15.65 -1.58
CA THR A 77 5.01 17.09 -1.33
C THR A 77 3.68 17.80 -1.08
N LYS A 78 2.54 17.10 -1.17
CA LYS A 78 1.19 17.70 -1.12
C LYS A 78 0.98 18.57 0.12
N ASN A 79 1.49 18.12 1.27
CA ASN A 79 1.35 18.79 2.57
C ASN A 79 2.67 19.38 3.08
N SER A 80 3.69 19.45 2.23
CA SER A 80 4.99 20.01 2.62
C SER A 80 4.94 21.54 2.72
N VAL A 81 5.68 22.07 3.70
CA VAL A 81 5.96 23.51 3.84
C VAL A 81 7.07 23.96 2.89
N ASN A 82 8.08 23.11 2.66
CA ASN A 82 9.25 23.38 1.81
C ASN A 82 9.20 22.52 0.55
N LYS A 83 8.26 22.85 -0.35
CA LYS A 83 7.94 22.02 -1.52
C LYS A 83 9.13 21.74 -2.43
N ASP A 84 10.02 22.71 -2.66
CA ASP A 84 11.12 22.54 -3.60
C ASP A 84 12.17 21.54 -3.09
N ILE A 85 12.57 21.67 -1.81
CA ILE A 85 13.53 20.77 -1.17
C ILE A 85 12.92 19.36 -1.03
N ASP A 86 11.66 19.27 -0.62
CA ASP A 86 11.00 17.98 -0.44
C ASP A 86 10.70 17.30 -1.78
N ALA A 87 10.45 18.06 -2.85
CA ALA A 87 10.32 17.52 -4.20
C ALA A 87 11.63 16.90 -4.67
N GLU A 88 12.77 17.58 -4.46
CA GLU A 88 14.08 17.05 -4.80
C GLU A 88 14.39 15.77 -4.01
N ASN A 89 14.10 15.77 -2.71
CA ASN A 89 14.28 14.60 -1.86
C ASN A 89 13.36 13.43 -2.25
N ALA A 90 12.13 13.71 -2.69
CA ALA A 90 11.17 12.70 -3.15
C ALA A 90 11.47 12.19 -4.56
N ALA A 91 12.13 12.98 -5.41
CA ALA A 91 12.39 12.60 -6.81
C ALA A 91 13.19 11.30 -6.91
N LYS A 92 14.24 11.14 -6.10
CA LYS A 92 15.10 9.95 -6.11
C LYS A 92 14.36 8.65 -5.73
N PRO A 93 13.66 8.55 -4.58
CA PRO A 93 12.89 7.36 -4.26
C PRO A 93 11.72 7.15 -5.22
N CYS A 94 11.01 8.19 -5.63
CA CYS A 94 9.91 8.06 -6.60
C CYS A 94 10.38 7.54 -7.97
N GLY A 95 11.54 8.01 -8.45
CA GLY A 95 12.14 7.49 -9.68
C GLY A 95 12.57 6.02 -9.55
N CYS A 96 13.18 5.63 -8.42
CA CYS A 96 13.51 4.23 -8.17
C CYS A 96 12.26 3.33 -8.19
N ILE A 97 11.17 3.78 -7.56
CA ILE A 97 9.91 3.05 -7.51
C ILE A 97 9.33 2.91 -8.92
N ALA A 98 9.23 4.01 -9.68
CA ALA A 98 8.73 4.02 -11.04
C ALA A 98 9.51 3.02 -11.94
N HIS A 99 10.83 3.01 -11.82
CA HIS A 99 11.71 2.10 -12.55
C HIS A 99 11.48 0.62 -12.21
N LEU A 100 11.18 0.30 -10.95
CA LEU A 100 10.84 -1.07 -10.57
C LEU A 100 9.44 -1.47 -11.06
N MET A 101 8.51 -0.53 -11.10
CA MET A 101 7.14 -0.80 -11.53
C MET A 101 7.03 -1.11 -13.02
N VAL A 102 7.85 -0.48 -13.89
CA VAL A 102 7.85 -0.76 -15.35
C VAL A 102 8.36 -2.16 -15.75
N LYS A 103 8.97 -2.90 -14.81
CA LYS A 103 9.52 -4.24 -15.09
C LYS A 103 8.43 -5.27 -15.33
N ASP A 104 7.41 -5.27 -14.46
CA ASP A 104 6.31 -6.23 -14.47
C ASP A 104 4.97 -5.56 -14.80
N LEU A 105 5.02 -4.43 -15.52
CA LEU A 105 3.85 -3.63 -15.89
C LEU A 105 3.08 -4.31 -17.03
N THR A 106 1.77 -4.47 -16.85
CA THR A 106 0.89 -5.03 -17.88
C THR A 106 0.22 -3.93 -18.70
N ASP A 107 -0.19 -4.25 -19.92
CA ASP A 107 -0.87 -3.29 -20.81
C ASP A 107 -2.13 -2.70 -20.17
N GLU A 108 -2.92 -3.53 -19.47
CA GLU A 108 -4.12 -3.08 -18.76
C GLU A 108 -3.81 -2.07 -17.64
N GLU A 109 -2.70 -2.25 -16.93
CA GLU A 109 -2.30 -1.33 -15.87
C GLU A 109 -1.82 0.00 -16.45
N VAL A 110 -1.10 -0.03 -17.57
CA VAL A 110 -0.68 1.17 -18.29
C VAL A 110 -1.88 1.94 -18.80
N GLU A 111 -2.83 1.27 -19.42
CA GLU A 111 -4.03 1.90 -19.98
C GLU A 111 -4.86 2.54 -18.85
N LYS A 112 -5.13 1.79 -17.77
CA LYS A 112 -5.87 2.32 -16.62
C LYS A 112 -5.16 3.51 -15.97
N TYR A 113 -3.83 3.48 -15.90
CA TYR A 113 -3.08 4.56 -15.29
C TYR A 113 -2.95 5.80 -16.20
N LEU A 114 -2.51 5.62 -17.44
CA LEU A 114 -2.23 6.71 -18.38
C LEU A 114 -3.51 7.30 -18.99
N THR A 115 -4.50 6.46 -19.31
CA THR A 115 -5.72 6.89 -20.01
C THR A 115 -6.85 7.17 -19.02
N GLU A 116 -7.10 6.26 -18.08
CA GLU A 116 -8.24 6.37 -17.15
C GLU A 116 -7.88 7.13 -15.86
N HIS A 117 -6.59 7.41 -15.64
CA HIS A 117 -6.06 8.05 -14.42
C HIS A 117 -6.47 7.31 -13.13
N GLU A 118 -6.70 6.01 -13.24
CA GLU A 118 -7.03 5.14 -12.13
C GLU A 118 -5.76 4.48 -11.56
N ASN A 119 -5.76 4.30 -10.23
CA ASN A 119 -4.70 3.57 -9.54
C ASN A 119 -5.23 2.17 -9.14
N PRO A 120 -5.14 1.16 -10.03
CA PRO A 120 -5.68 -0.16 -9.74
C PRO A 120 -4.94 -0.81 -8.56
N ARG A 121 -5.64 -1.72 -7.85
CA ARG A 121 -5.08 -2.38 -6.66
C ARG A 121 -3.80 -3.18 -6.95
N SER A 122 -3.68 -3.75 -8.14
CA SER A 122 -2.45 -4.45 -8.56
C SER A 122 -1.24 -3.49 -8.59
N LEU A 123 -1.45 -2.27 -9.11
CA LEU A 123 -0.43 -1.23 -9.17
C LEU A 123 -0.03 -0.74 -7.78
N GLN A 124 -0.98 -0.67 -6.84
CA GLN A 124 -0.69 -0.33 -5.43
C GLN A 124 0.18 -1.40 -4.76
N ILE A 125 -0.11 -2.68 -4.98
CA ILE A 125 0.70 -3.78 -4.42
C ILE A 125 2.12 -3.73 -4.99
N LYS A 126 2.26 -3.48 -6.30
CA LYS A 126 3.57 -3.29 -6.95
C LYS A 126 4.32 -2.08 -6.39
N PHE A 127 3.61 -0.98 -6.15
CA PHE A 127 4.16 0.21 -5.50
C PHE A 127 4.71 -0.13 -4.10
N ASP A 128 3.95 -0.83 -3.26
CA ASP A 128 4.39 -1.17 -1.89
C ASP A 128 5.65 -2.05 -1.89
N ALA A 129 5.69 -3.04 -2.80
CA ALA A 129 6.87 -3.88 -2.99
C ALA A 129 8.08 -3.05 -3.47
N ALA A 130 7.89 -2.20 -4.47
CA ALA A 130 8.95 -1.34 -5.00
C ALA A 130 9.44 -0.31 -3.95
N ALA A 131 8.53 0.26 -3.17
CA ALA A 131 8.84 1.20 -2.10
C ALA A 131 9.70 0.54 -1.01
N TYR A 132 9.38 -0.70 -0.63
CA TYR A 132 10.21 -1.50 0.29
C TYR A 132 11.65 -1.61 -0.24
N HIS A 133 11.84 -1.89 -1.52
CA HIS A 133 13.18 -2.00 -2.12
C HIS A 133 13.92 -0.65 -2.20
N CYS A 134 13.21 0.41 -2.60
CA CYS A 134 13.82 1.72 -2.85
C CYS A 134 14.13 2.52 -1.58
N THR A 135 13.37 2.31 -0.49
CA THR A 135 13.54 3.06 0.76
C THR A 135 14.44 2.35 1.78
N GLN A 136 14.57 1.01 1.71
CA GLN A 136 15.47 0.30 2.62
C GLN A 136 16.92 0.27 2.18
N ALA A 137 17.21 0.48 0.88
CA ALA A 137 18.59 0.63 0.43
C ALA A 137 19.28 1.88 1.02
N THR A 138 18.51 2.85 1.53
CA THR A 138 19.02 4.11 2.09
C THR A 138 18.96 4.18 3.62
N VAL A 139 18.31 3.26 4.33
CA VAL A 139 18.62 3.06 5.75
C VAL A 139 19.94 2.31 5.79
N PRO A 140 21.08 2.97 6.13
CA PRO A 140 22.25 2.19 6.45
C PRO A 140 21.80 1.23 7.54
N ASN A 141 22.05 -0.07 7.32
CA ASN A 141 22.04 -1.06 8.37
C ASN A 141 23.19 -0.68 9.32
N LYS A 142 23.04 0.44 10.05
CA LYS A 142 23.71 0.67 11.31
C LYS A 142 23.04 -0.37 12.20
N GLY A 143 23.45 -1.62 12.02
CA GLY A 143 22.99 -2.75 12.81
C GLY A 143 22.93 -2.26 14.23
N PHE A 144 21.78 -2.47 14.88
CA PHE A 144 21.49 -2.02 16.23
C PHE A 144 22.79 -1.99 17.03
N THR A 145 23.35 -0.80 17.21
CA THR A 145 24.52 -0.66 18.07
C THR A 145 23.93 -0.85 19.44
N VAL A 146 23.94 -2.10 19.91
CA VAL A 146 23.73 -2.45 21.31
C VAL A 146 24.48 -1.38 22.08
N PHE A 147 23.77 -0.60 22.89
CA PHE A 147 24.36 0.43 23.73
C PHE A 147 25.66 -0.12 24.29
N ASN A 148 26.80 0.46 23.91
CA ASN A 148 28.06 0.14 24.53
C ASN A 148 27.90 0.51 26.00
N THR A 149 27.51 -0.47 26.81
CA THR A 149 27.57 -0.34 28.25
C THR A 149 29.04 -0.04 28.55
N PRO A 150 29.35 1.09 29.21
CA PRO A 150 30.73 1.37 29.58
C PRO A 150 31.22 0.17 30.39
N LYS A 151 32.34 -0.43 29.96
CA LYS A 151 32.99 -1.51 30.70
C LYS A 151 33.13 -1.04 32.16
N PRO A 152 32.74 -1.87 33.15
CA PRO A 152 32.99 -1.52 34.55
C PRO A 152 34.49 -1.29 34.69
N LYS A 153 34.86 -0.10 35.17
CA LYS A 153 36.24 0.19 35.53
C LYS A 153 36.62 -0.84 36.59
N GLU A 154 37.69 -1.57 36.32
CA GLU A 154 38.34 -2.48 37.26
C GLU A 154 38.51 -1.75 38.59
N GLU A 155 37.64 -2.10 39.55
CA GLU A 155 37.66 -1.60 40.90
C GLU A 155 38.94 -2.13 41.53
N LYS A 156 39.99 -1.30 41.55
CA LYS A 156 41.20 -1.58 42.31
C LYS A 156 40.80 -1.69 43.78
N SER A 157 40.58 -2.94 44.20
CA SER A 157 40.82 -3.49 45.53
C SER A 157 40.74 -2.46 46.65
N PHE A 158 39.51 -2.11 47.05
CA PHE A 158 39.27 -1.43 48.32
C PHE A 158 39.49 -2.40 49.51
N PHE A 159 39.39 -3.71 49.28
CA PHE A 159 39.52 -4.74 50.31
C PHE A 159 40.94 -5.03 50.81
N SER A 160 42.00 -4.58 50.12
CA SER A 160 43.38 -4.77 50.59
C SER A 160 43.83 -3.74 51.66
N LYS A 161 42.95 -2.84 52.09
CA LYS A 161 43.23 -1.84 53.14
C LYS A 161 42.54 -2.14 54.48
N LEU A 162 41.87 -3.28 54.61
CA LEU A 162 41.07 -3.62 55.80
C LEU A 162 41.39 -4.99 56.42
N PHE A 163 42.43 -5.68 55.94
CA PHE A 163 43.03 -6.83 56.60
C PHE A 163 44.55 -6.77 56.50
#